data_AF-A0A4Q6FEI8-F1
#
_entry.id   AF-A0A4Q6FEI8-F1
#
_cell.length_a   1.000
_cell.length_b   1.000
_cell.length_c   1.000
_cell.angle_alpha   90.00
_cell.angle_beta   90.00
_cell.angle_gamma   90.00
#
_symmetry.space_group_name_H-M   'P 1'
#
loop_
_entity.id
_entity.type
_entity.pdbx_description
1 polymer ?
#
loop_
_entity_poly.entity_id
_entity_poly.type
_entity_poly.pdbx_seq_one_letter_code
_entity_poly.pdbx_strand_id
1 'polypeptide(L)'
;LAVDTHVYRVSRRLGLQDEKTPEKAELELLKVVDPSLLPDGHHHFILHGRYTCKALSPLCDQCVLADICPSFEALRPRPKEKALKKPKKSPAKSKARSVPKAR
;
A
#
# COMPACT_ATOMS: atom_id res chain seq x y z
N LEU A 1 -14.21 -12.30 17.99
CA LEU A 1 -13.85 -11.28 16.97
C LEU A 1 -13.62 -12.02 15.67
N ALA A 2 -14.51 -11.95 14.69
CA ALA A 2 -14.30 -12.71 13.46
C ALA A 2 -13.01 -12.24 12.75
N VAL A 3 -11.99 -13.10 12.69
CA VAL A 3 -10.74 -12.79 12.01
C VAL A 3 -10.94 -12.99 10.51
N ASP A 4 -11.20 -11.91 9.80
CA ASP A 4 -11.20 -11.89 8.33
C ASP A 4 -9.76 -11.96 7.78
N THR A 5 -9.61 -12.29 6.51
CA THR A 5 -8.36 -12.28 5.74
C THR A 5 -7.60 -10.94 5.82
N HIS A 6 -8.34 -9.82 5.91
CA HIS A 6 -7.75 -8.50 6.12
C HIS A 6 -7.16 -8.36 7.54
N VAL A 7 -7.94 -8.72 8.56
CA VAL A 7 -7.54 -8.67 9.97
C VAL A 7 -6.34 -9.58 10.21
N TYR A 8 -6.38 -10.81 9.69
CA TYR A 8 -5.29 -11.78 9.80
C TYR A 8 -4.00 -11.26 9.17
N ARG A 9 -4.06 -10.70 7.96
CA ARG A 9 -2.88 -10.15 7.28
C ARG A 9 -2.31 -8.94 8.01
N VAL A 10 -3.16 -8.00 8.41
CA VAL A 10 -2.72 -6.76 9.07
C VAL A 10 -2.14 -7.06 10.44
N SER A 11 -2.81 -7.88 11.25
CA SER A 11 -2.31 -8.30 12.57
C SER A 11 -0.95 -8.99 12.47
N ARG A 12 -0.75 -9.90 11.50
CA ARG A 12 0.54 -10.55 11.29
C ARG A 12 1.64 -9.58 10.88
N ARG A 13 1.33 -8.65 9.96
CA ARG A 13 2.30 -7.65 9.48
C ARG A 13 2.71 -6.67 10.58
N LEU A 14 1.77 -6.32 11.46
CA LEU A 14 2.01 -5.47 12.62
C LEU A 14 2.70 -6.21 13.78
N GLY A 15 2.86 -7.54 13.70
CA GLY A 15 3.45 -8.34 14.77
C GLY A 15 2.55 -8.49 16.00
N LEU A 16 1.24 -8.32 15.85
CA LEU A 16 0.26 -8.52 16.94
C LEU A 16 0.00 -10.02 17.22
N GLN A 17 0.37 -10.87 16.26
CA GLN A 17 0.26 -12.33 16.30
C GLN A 17 1.36 -12.92 15.42
N ASP A 18 1.68 -14.20 15.66
CA ASP A 18 2.51 -15.00 14.75
C ASP A 18 1.90 -16.37 14.41
N GLU A 19 0.67 -16.61 14.85
CA GLU A 19 -0.01 -17.89 14.69
C GLU A 19 -0.45 -18.17 13.26
N LYS A 20 -0.26 -19.43 12.81
CA LYS A 20 -0.51 -19.85 11.42
C LYS A 20 -1.98 -20.11 11.11
N THR A 21 -2.79 -20.37 12.13
CA THR A 21 -4.21 -20.68 11.98
C THR A 21 -5.05 -19.48 12.41
N PRO A 22 -6.16 -19.19 11.70
CA PRO A 22 -7.02 -18.05 12.02
C PRO A 22 -7.64 -18.16 13.42
N GLU A 23 -7.98 -19.37 13.86
CA GLU A 23 -8.53 -19.64 15.19
C GLU A 23 -7.58 -19.25 16.31
N LYS A 24 -6.28 -19.59 16.17
CA LYS A 24 -5.27 -19.23 17.16
C LYS A 24 -4.94 -17.75 17.12
N ALA A 25 -4.92 -17.16 15.92
CA ALA A 25 -4.73 -15.72 15.77
C ALA A 25 -5.86 -14.93 16.46
N GLU A 26 -7.10 -15.42 16.41
CA GLU A 26 -8.21 -14.81 17.16
C GLU A 26 -7.95 -14.84 18.67
N LEU A 27 -7.52 -15.99 19.20
CA LEU A 27 -7.22 -16.14 20.63
C LEU A 27 -6.06 -15.24 21.09
N GLU A 28 -5.03 -15.04 20.27
CA GLU A 28 -3.95 -14.09 20.56
C GLU A 28 -4.45 -12.64 20.52
N LEU A 29 -5.22 -12.27 19.48
CA LEU A 29 -5.76 -10.92 19.34
C LEU A 29 -6.69 -10.55 20.50
N LEU A 30 -7.50 -11.50 21.01
CA LEU A 30 -8.35 -11.29 22.18
C LEU A 30 -7.57 -11.05 23.48
N LYS A 31 -6.30 -11.47 23.56
CA LYS A 31 -5.42 -11.21 24.70
C LYS A 31 -4.70 -9.86 24.60
N VAL A 32 -4.41 -9.42 23.38
CA VAL A 32 -3.66 -8.18 23.12
C VAL A 32 -4.58 -6.97 23.02
N VAL A 33 -5.76 -7.13 22.44
CA VAL A 33 -6.72 -6.04 22.20
C VAL A 33 -7.74 -5.98 23.33
N ASP A 34 -7.96 -4.78 23.87
CA ASP A 34 -8.98 -4.55 24.89
C ASP A 34 -10.37 -4.92 24.38
N PRO A 35 -11.18 -5.68 25.16
CA PRO A 35 -12.53 -6.11 24.76
C PRO A 35 -13.45 -4.96 24.35
N SER A 36 -13.28 -3.78 24.95
CA SER A 36 -14.10 -2.59 24.70
C SER A 36 -13.88 -2.01 23.30
N LEU A 37 -12.69 -2.23 22.73
CA LEU A 37 -12.29 -1.73 21.42
C LEU A 37 -12.50 -2.75 20.30
N LEU A 38 -12.93 -3.98 20.61
CA LEU A 38 -13.12 -5.04 19.60
C LEU A 38 -14.10 -4.67 18.48
N PRO A 39 -15.28 -4.07 18.73
CA PRO A 39 -16.24 -3.76 17.68
C PRO A 39 -15.69 -2.73 16.68
N ASP A 40 -15.11 -1.65 17.19
CA ASP A 40 -14.56 -0.57 16.37
C ASP A 40 -13.23 -0.98 15.73
N GLY A 41 -12.39 -1.66 16.50
CA GLY A 41 -11.12 -2.21 16.05
C GLY A 41 -11.29 -3.14 14.86
N HIS A 42 -12.30 -4.02 14.88
CA HIS A 42 -12.60 -4.92 13.76
C HIS A 42 -12.77 -4.16 12.44
N HIS A 43 -13.60 -3.11 12.44
CA HIS A 43 -13.84 -2.28 11.27
C HIS A 43 -12.57 -1.54 10.84
N HIS A 44 -11.81 -1.00 11.79
CA HIS A 44 -10.54 -0.34 11.49
C HIS A 44 -9.55 -1.28 10.81
N PHE A 45 -9.40 -2.52 11.27
CA PHE A 45 -8.54 -3.51 10.63
C PHE A 45 -8.98 -3.87 9.21
N ILE A 46 -10.29 -4.02 8.99
CA ILE A 46 -10.84 -4.30 7.66
C ILE A 46 -10.59 -3.12 6.71
N LEU A 47 -10.94 -1.90 7.12
CA LEU A 47 -10.77 -0.69 6.33
C LEU A 47 -9.29 -0.48 5.99
N HIS A 48 -8.42 -0.58 7.00
CA HIS A 48 -6.99 -0.44 6.81
C HIS A 48 -6.43 -1.50 5.87
N GLY A 49 -6.82 -2.77 6.05
CA GLY A 49 -6.40 -3.87 5.19
C GLY A 49 -6.92 -3.75 3.75
N ARG A 50 -8.04 -3.07 3.53
CA ARG A 50 -8.65 -2.88 2.20
C ARG A 50 -8.03 -1.70 1.45
N TYR A 51 -7.83 -0.57 2.13
CA TYR A 51 -7.42 0.67 1.49
C TYR A 51 -5.90 0.91 1.54
N THR A 52 -5.23 0.53 2.62
CA THR A 52 -3.81 0.85 2.86
C THR A 52 -2.93 -0.39 2.79
N CYS A 53 -3.17 -1.38 3.64
CA CYS A 53 -2.36 -2.58 3.79
C CYS A 53 -2.80 -3.72 2.84
N LYS A 54 -2.71 -3.44 1.54
CA LYS A 54 -3.10 -4.37 0.46
C LYS A 54 -2.17 -5.59 0.40
N ALA A 55 -2.67 -6.69 -0.14
CA ALA A 55 -1.93 -7.95 -0.22
C ALA A 55 -0.68 -7.85 -1.12
N LEU A 56 -0.85 -7.37 -2.36
CA LEU A 56 0.23 -7.29 -3.36
C LEU A 56 1.09 -6.02 -3.22
N SER A 57 0.45 -4.86 -3.09
CA SER A 57 1.13 -3.54 -3.09
C SER A 57 0.64 -2.68 -1.92
N PRO A 58 1.15 -2.89 -0.70
CA PRO A 58 0.79 -2.08 0.44
C PRO A 58 1.27 -0.63 0.25
N LEU A 59 0.44 0.33 0.63
CA LEU A 59 0.77 1.76 0.59
C LEU A 59 1.48 2.16 1.89
N CYS A 60 2.66 1.58 2.12
CA CYS A 60 3.45 1.79 3.34
C CYS A 60 3.81 3.28 3.53
N ASP A 61 4.06 4.03 2.46
CA ASP A 61 4.39 5.47 2.52
C ASP A 61 3.23 6.35 3.02
N GLN A 62 1.98 5.85 2.95
CA GLN A 62 0.78 6.54 3.41
C GLN A 62 0.18 5.91 4.68
N CYS A 63 0.87 4.92 5.25
CA CYS A 63 0.37 4.18 6.39
C CYS A 63 0.67 4.93 7.68
N VAL A 64 -0.37 5.24 8.45
CA VAL A 64 -0.25 5.84 9.80
C VAL A 64 0.48 4.94 10.81
N LEU A 65 0.60 3.65 10.53
CA LEU A 65 1.30 2.69 11.39
C LEU A 65 2.69 2.34 10.84
N ALA A 66 3.18 3.04 9.80
CA ALA A 66 4.47 2.74 9.17
C ALA A 66 5.62 2.75 10.17
N ASP A 67 5.63 3.73 11.07
CA ASP A 67 6.73 3.97 12.01
C ASP A 67 6.88 2.86 13.07
N ILE A 68 5.79 2.14 13.35
CA ILE A 68 5.76 1.08 14.36
C ILE A 68 5.61 -0.32 13.73
N CYS A 69 5.45 -0.41 12.41
CA CYS A 69 5.21 -1.68 11.73
C CYS A 69 6.52 -2.44 11.52
N PRO A 70 6.72 -3.62 12.12
CA PRO A 70 7.96 -4.40 11.94
C PRO A 70 8.14 -4.87 10.50
N SER A 71 7.04 -5.06 9.75
CA SER A 71 7.10 -5.45 8.34
C SER A 71 7.36 -4.28 7.38
N PHE A 72 7.49 -3.04 7.87
CA PHE A 72 7.66 -1.86 7.02
C PHE A 72 8.89 -1.97 6.11
N GLU A 73 10.05 -2.32 6.68
CA GLU A 73 11.31 -2.39 5.93
C GLU A 73 11.27 -3.47 4.84
N ALA A 74 10.65 -4.61 5.12
CA ALA A 74 10.51 -5.71 4.17
C ALA A 74 9.47 -5.43 3.07
N LEU A 75 8.40 -4.69 3.39
CA LEU A 75 7.29 -4.39 2.48
C LEU A 75 7.48 -3.09 1.71
N ARG A 76 8.46 -2.27 2.10
CA ARG A 76 8.74 -1.01 1.42
C ARG A 76 8.98 -1.30 -0.05
N PRO A 77 8.17 -0.73 -0.96
CA PRO A 77 8.44 -0.88 -2.37
C PRO A 77 9.79 -0.20 -2.61
N ARG A 78 10.84 -0.99 -2.92
CA ARG A 78 12.08 -0.42 -3.45
C ARG A 78 11.67 0.47 -4.61
N PRO A 79 12.06 1.76 -4.61
CA PRO A 79 11.62 2.68 -5.65
C PRO A 79 12.06 2.06 -6.97
N LYS A 80 11.08 1.63 -7.79
CA LYS A 80 11.36 1.24 -9.16
C LYS A 80 11.94 2.50 -9.79
N GLU A 81 13.24 2.51 -9.95
CA GLU A 81 14.01 3.55 -10.61
C GLU A 81 13.22 3.91 -11.86
N LYS A 82 12.70 5.14 -11.81
CA LYS A 82 11.82 5.80 -12.77
C LYS A 82 11.76 5.02 -14.08
N ALA A 83 10.61 4.40 -14.36
CA ALA A 83 10.22 4.12 -15.73
C ALA A 83 10.43 5.44 -16.49
N LEU A 84 11.52 5.49 -17.25
CA LEU A 84 12.01 6.65 -17.96
C LEU A 84 10.80 7.23 -18.70
N LYS A 85 10.35 8.42 -18.27
CA LYS A 85 9.44 9.24 -19.07
C LYS A 85 10.14 9.39 -20.42
N LYS A 86 9.79 8.58 -21.43
CA LYS A 86 10.18 8.89 -22.80
C LYS A 86 9.52 10.24 -23.09
N PRO A 87 10.29 11.30 -23.39
CA PRO A 87 9.68 12.53 -23.86
C PRO A 87 8.89 12.14 -25.10
N LYS A 88 7.59 12.46 -25.11
CA LYS A 88 6.80 12.39 -26.35
C LYS A 88 7.55 13.27 -27.35
N LYS A 89 8.19 12.67 -28.36
CA LYS A 89 8.76 13.40 -29.49
C LYS A 89 7.60 14.15 -30.15
N SER A 90 7.44 15.42 -29.82
CA SER A 90 6.83 16.37 -30.75
C SER A 90 7.70 16.35 -32.01
N PRO A 91 7.16 16.05 -33.20
CA PRO A 91 7.93 16.22 -34.42
C PRO A 91 8.16 17.72 -34.62
N ALA A 92 9.38 18.16 -34.31
CA ALA A 92 9.87 19.47 -34.69
C ALA A 92 10.07 19.48 -36.22
N LYS A 93 9.22 20.27 -36.89
CA LYS A 93 9.40 20.96 -38.18
C LYS A 93 10.52 20.44 -39.10
N SER A 94 10.14 19.99 -40.29
CA SER A 94 11.01 20.00 -41.46
C SER A 94 10.57 21.08 -42.46
N LYS A 95 11.34 22.18 -42.47
CA LYS A 95 11.91 22.95 -43.61
C LYS A 95 10.98 23.34 -44.78
N ALA A 96 11.19 24.40 -45.55
CA ALA A 96 11.94 25.66 -45.54
C ALA A 96 11.81 26.19 -46.98
N ARG A 97 11.91 27.51 -47.17
CA ARG A 97 12.21 28.22 -48.45
C ARG A 97 11.05 28.27 -49.47
N SER A 98 10.79 29.34 -50.20
CA SER A 98 11.55 30.56 -50.50
C SER A 98 10.62 31.64 -51.07
N VAL A 99 10.79 32.88 -50.60
CA VAL A 99 10.39 34.16 -51.26
C VAL A 99 11.17 34.23 -52.60
N PRO A 100 10.67 34.77 -53.75
CA PRO A 100 10.39 36.21 -53.86
C PRO A 100 9.42 36.77 -54.94
N LYS A 101 9.12 38.06 -54.74
CA LYS A 101 9.01 39.19 -55.70
C LYS A 101 7.83 39.28 -56.71
N ALA A 102 7.09 40.38 -56.51
CA ALA A 102 6.83 41.48 -57.45
C ALA A 102 6.08 41.21 -58.77
N ARG A 103 4.85 41.73 -58.88
CA ARG A 103 4.51 42.93 -59.66
C ARG A 103 3.06 43.34 -59.40
#